data_AF-A0A396GM57-F1
#
_entry.id   AF-A0A396GM57-F1
#
_cell.length_a   1.000
_cell.length_b   1.000
_cell.length_c   1.000
_cell.angle_alpha   90.00
_cell.angle_beta   90.00
_cell.angle_gamma   90.00
#
_symmetry.space_group_name_H-M   'P 1'
#
loop_
_entity.id
_entity.type
_entity.pdbx_description
1 polymer ?
#
loop_
_entity_poly.entity_id
_entity_poly.type
_entity_poly.pdbx_seq_one_letter_code
_entity_poly.pdbx_strand_id
1 'polypeptide(L)'
;MCITGVSPLKLEIEVVDCSPDEGAYCNNCKTSIFAYHRYCTKCDFEICLICCRELRDRKLLGGDDYLHVGYENIEHKETASHDADKPEISELSRSGWHADSYGRIPCPKGSTECDHGFLELRSLKPKNYITELVSEAGKLAEKYQFLFAKEPICPCLKLARDSNNNYIFSPKAVDLHNGDLSHFRWHGSKGEPVIVSNVLDCTSGLSWEPTVMSRAFRAISETTSDTCFWI
;
A
#
# COMPACT_ATOMS: atom_id res chain seq x y z
N MET A 1 -0.72 29.82 -9.65
CA MET A 1 -2.01 29.55 -10.32
C MET A 1 -2.96 29.13 -9.21
N CYS A 2 -3.99 29.93 -8.91
CA CYS A 2 -4.85 29.70 -7.75
C CYS A 2 -6.02 28.78 -8.15
N ILE A 3 -6.00 27.55 -7.67
CA ILE A 3 -7.17 26.67 -7.73
C ILE A 3 -8.21 27.28 -6.79
N THR A 4 -9.38 27.65 -7.30
CA THR A 4 -10.49 28.10 -6.45
C THR A 4 -10.98 26.92 -5.63
N GLY A 5 -10.57 26.87 -4.36
CA GLY A 5 -11.00 25.82 -3.43
C GLY A 5 -12.47 25.97 -3.06
N VAL A 6 -13.17 24.83 -2.97
CA VAL A 6 -14.50 24.76 -2.35
C VAL A 6 -14.29 24.37 -0.88
N SER A 7 -15.07 24.97 0.03
CA SER A 7 -15.03 24.57 1.44
C SER A 7 -15.40 23.08 1.57
N PRO A 8 -14.66 22.29 2.39
CA PRO A 8 -14.99 20.88 2.61
C PRO A 8 -16.43 20.64 3.08
N LEU A 9 -17.03 21.61 3.79
CA LEU A 9 -18.40 21.53 4.28
C LEU A 9 -19.46 21.68 3.17
N LYS A 10 -19.10 22.32 2.06
CA LYS A 10 -19.98 22.53 0.89
C LYS A 10 -19.76 21.48 -0.20
N LEU A 11 -18.83 20.55 0.01
CA LEU A 11 -18.46 19.55 -0.97
C LEU A 11 -19.42 18.35 -0.82
N GLU A 12 -20.28 18.18 -1.81
CA GLU A 12 -21.06 16.95 -2.01
C GLU A 12 -20.31 16.08 -3.00
N ILE A 13 -19.79 14.94 -2.52
CA ILE A 13 -19.06 13.97 -3.33
C ILE A 13 -19.98 12.77 -3.56
N GLU A 14 -20.14 12.40 -4.83
CA GLU A 14 -20.85 11.19 -5.20
C GLU A 14 -20.07 9.95 -4.73
N VAL A 15 -20.77 9.04 -4.06
CA VAL A 15 -20.21 7.76 -3.62
C VAL A 15 -20.47 6.73 -4.71
N VAL A 16 -19.43 6.03 -5.14
CA VAL A 16 -19.57 4.89 -6.06
C VAL A 16 -19.74 3.64 -5.23
N ASP A 17 -20.81 2.88 -5.50
CA ASP A 17 -20.93 1.50 -5.03
C ASP A 17 -19.99 0.62 -5.87
N CYS A 18 -18.75 0.47 -5.40
CA CYS A 18 -17.86 -0.57 -5.90
C CYS A 18 -18.12 -1.86 -5.11
N SER A 19 -18.20 -2.99 -5.82
CA SER A 19 -18.24 -4.29 -5.16
C SER A 19 -16.93 -4.49 -4.36
N PRO A 20 -16.96 -5.13 -3.17
CA PRO A 20 -15.78 -5.28 -2.33
C PRO A 20 -14.60 -6.00 -3.01
N ASP A 21 -14.90 -6.81 -4.03
CA ASP A 21 -13.93 -7.66 -4.72
C ASP A 21 -13.32 -6.98 -5.96
N GLU A 22 -13.90 -5.88 -6.45
CA GLU A 22 -13.40 -5.07 -7.55
C GLU A 22 -12.88 -3.73 -7.00
N GLY A 23 -11.71 -3.76 -6.39
CA GLY A 23 -11.03 -2.52 -6.00
C GLY A 23 -10.86 -1.59 -7.21
N ALA A 24 -11.02 -0.28 -7.00
CA ALA A 24 -10.72 0.71 -8.03
C ALA A 24 -9.20 0.82 -8.23
N TYR A 25 -8.76 1.05 -9.46
CA TYR A 25 -7.34 1.12 -9.82
C TYR A 25 -7.05 2.33 -10.67
N CYS A 26 -5.97 3.05 -10.35
CA CYS A 26 -5.55 4.19 -11.14
C CYS A 26 -5.12 3.75 -12.54
N ASN A 27 -5.78 4.25 -13.60
CA ASN A 27 -5.40 3.86 -14.96
C ASN A 27 -4.00 4.35 -15.37
N ASN A 28 -3.43 5.33 -14.65
CA ASN A 28 -2.08 5.84 -14.91
C ASN A 28 -0.97 5.05 -14.17
N CYS A 29 -1.04 4.94 -12.84
CA CYS A 29 0.02 4.32 -12.04
C CYS A 29 -0.28 2.89 -11.57
N LYS A 30 -1.44 2.34 -11.96
CA LYS A 30 -1.94 0.99 -11.62
C LYS A 30 -2.07 0.69 -10.13
N THR A 31 -1.81 1.66 -9.26
CA THR A 31 -2.01 1.53 -7.81
C THR A 31 -3.49 1.45 -7.47
N SER A 32 -3.82 0.60 -6.49
CA SER A 32 -5.16 0.51 -5.91
C SER A 32 -5.58 1.83 -5.26
N ILE A 33 -6.85 2.18 -5.41
CA ILE A 33 -7.48 3.38 -4.88
C ILE A 33 -8.36 3.00 -3.70
N PHE A 34 -8.16 3.66 -2.56
CA PHE A 34 -8.86 3.31 -1.31
C PHE A 34 -10.04 4.23 -0.94
N ALA A 35 -10.01 5.50 -1.36
CA ALA A 35 -10.98 6.49 -0.92
C ALA A 35 -11.40 7.40 -2.06
N TYR A 36 -10.67 8.49 -2.28
CA TYR A 36 -11.02 9.50 -3.27
C TYR A 36 -10.25 9.30 -4.57
N HIS A 37 -10.94 9.53 -5.67
CA HIS A 37 -10.37 9.46 -7.02
C HIS A 37 -11.09 10.41 -7.97
N ARG A 38 -10.50 10.59 -9.16
CA ARG A 38 -11.13 11.33 -10.25
C ARG A 38 -11.60 10.33 -11.30
N TYR A 39 -12.89 10.35 -11.63
CA TYR A 39 -13.55 9.38 -12.51
C TYR A 39 -14.25 10.09 -13.67
N CYS A 40 -14.24 9.49 -14.86
CA CYS A 40 -14.96 9.99 -16.03
C CYS A 40 -16.39 9.43 -16.06
N THR A 41 -17.41 10.28 -16.10
CA THR A 41 -18.81 9.80 -16.13
C THR A 41 -19.24 9.14 -17.44
N LYS A 42 -18.40 9.19 -18.49
CA LYS A 42 -18.69 8.61 -19.82
C LYS A 42 -17.86 7.37 -20.17
N CYS A 43 -16.84 7.03 -19.39
CA CYS A 43 -16.03 5.83 -19.61
C CYS A 43 -15.35 5.41 -18.31
N ASP A 44 -14.83 4.19 -18.24
CA ASP A 44 -14.17 3.64 -17.04
C ASP A 44 -12.74 4.16 -16.83
N PHE A 45 -12.51 5.45 -17.10
CA PHE A 45 -11.22 6.09 -16.86
C PHE A 45 -11.22 6.79 -15.50
N GLU A 46 -10.32 6.37 -14.63
CA GLU A 46 -10.08 6.91 -13.31
C GLU A 46 -8.60 7.06 -12.98
N ILE A 47 -8.29 8.05 -12.15
CA ILE A 47 -6.94 8.26 -11.62
C ILE A 47 -6.97 8.60 -10.13
N CYS A 48 -5.94 8.18 -9.41
CA CYS A 48 -5.76 8.50 -8.01
C CYS A 48 -5.47 10.00 -7.81
N LEU A 49 -5.70 10.52 -6.60
CA LEU A 49 -5.43 11.92 -6.28
C LEU A 49 -3.96 12.31 -6.42
N ILE A 50 -3.04 11.35 -6.36
CA ILE A 50 -1.62 11.64 -6.52
C ILE A 50 -1.31 11.95 -7.99
N CYS A 51 -1.69 11.07 -8.91
CA CYS A 51 -1.58 11.35 -10.35
C CYS A 51 -2.35 12.61 -10.75
N CYS A 52 -3.48 12.93 -10.08
CA CYS A 52 -4.16 14.20 -10.28
C CYS A 52 -3.29 15.42 -9.93
N ARG A 53 -2.56 15.36 -8.81
CA ARG A 53 -1.64 16.41 -8.37
C ARG A 53 -0.48 16.53 -9.35
N GLU A 54 0.17 15.41 -9.67
CA GLU A 54 1.28 15.37 -10.62
C GLU A 54 0.88 15.92 -12.00
N LEU A 55 -0.30 15.60 -12.49
CA LEU A 55 -0.82 16.14 -13.75
C LEU A 55 -0.95 17.66 -13.71
N ARG A 56 -1.48 18.23 -12.61
CA ARG A 56 -1.60 19.68 -12.44
C ARG A 56 -0.23 20.35 -12.33
N ASP A 57 0.74 19.67 -11.74
CA ASP A 57 2.11 20.14 -11.59
C ASP A 57 2.96 19.94 -12.84
N ARG A 58 2.41 19.31 -13.90
CA ARG A 58 3.13 18.89 -15.12
C ARG A 58 4.30 17.94 -14.85
N LYS A 59 4.14 17.13 -13.81
CA LYS A 59 5.10 16.11 -13.36
C LYS A 59 4.47 14.71 -13.42
N LEU A 60 3.48 14.50 -14.29
CA LEU A 60 2.85 13.18 -14.39
C LEU A 60 3.91 12.16 -14.80
N LEU A 61 4.15 11.22 -13.90
CA LEU A 61 4.91 10.01 -14.15
C LEU A 61 3.92 8.86 -14.12
N GLY A 62 4.21 7.79 -14.85
CA GLY A 62 3.41 6.57 -14.83
C GLY A 62 4.31 5.36 -14.95
N GLY A 63 3.71 4.17 -14.83
CA GLY A 63 4.43 2.90 -14.83
C GLY A 63 4.21 2.09 -13.55
N ASP A 64 4.34 0.77 -13.66
CA ASP A 64 4.10 -0.21 -12.59
C ASP A 64 5.19 -0.16 -11.50
N ASP A 65 6.39 0.35 -11.84
CA ASP A 65 7.53 0.45 -10.91
C ASP A 65 7.50 1.69 -10.01
N TYR A 66 6.53 2.59 -10.20
CA TYR A 66 6.40 3.80 -9.37
C TYR A 66 5.61 3.51 -8.09
N LEU A 67 6.26 2.86 -7.13
CA LEU A 67 5.80 2.85 -5.74
C LEU A 67 5.79 4.28 -5.23
N HIS A 68 4.60 4.84 -5.10
CA HIS A 68 4.37 6.08 -4.36
C HIS A 68 4.66 5.84 -2.89
N VAL A 69 5.92 6.05 -2.50
CA VAL A 69 6.32 6.11 -1.10
C VAL A 69 5.45 7.20 -0.46
N GLY A 70 4.70 6.80 0.57
CA GLY A 70 3.69 7.63 1.22
C GLY A 70 4.23 8.99 1.65
N TYR A 71 3.29 9.94 1.79
CA TYR A 71 3.48 11.31 2.25
C TYR A 71 4.66 11.52 3.22
N GLU A 72 5.86 11.73 2.68
CA GLU A 72 6.95 12.40 3.37
C GLU A 72 7.44 13.53 2.48
N ASN A 73 7.48 14.73 3.06
CA ASN A 73 7.98 15.93 2.42
C ASN A 73 9.48 15.76 2.17
N ILE A 74 9.86 15.23 1.02
CA ILE A 74 11.26 15.22 0.61
C ILE A 74 11.51 16.51 -0.18
N GLU A 75 12.11 17.48 0.50
CA GLU A 75 12.83 18.57 -0.14
C GLU A 75 13.78 17.97 -1.18
N HIS A 76 13.73 18.50 -2.41
CA HIS A 76 14.51 18.01 -3.53
C HIS A 76 15.99 18.15 -3.20
N LYS A 77 16.63 17.07 -2.77
CA LYS A 77 18.09 16.97 -2.79
C LYS A 77 18.46 16.29 -4.10
N GLU A 78 18.92 17.09 -5.05
CA GLU A 78 19.63 16.58 -6.22
C GLU A 78 20.80 15.73 -5.73
N THR A 79 20.74 14.42 -5.99
CA THR A 79 21.88 13.52 -5.84
C THR A 79 22.12 12.80 -7.15
N ALA A 80 23.42 12.73 -7.45
CA ALA A 80 24.01 12.45 -8.73
C ALA A 80 23.63 11.10 -9.35
N SER A 81 23.65 11.14 -10.68
CA SER A 81 23.65 10.04 -11.64
C SER A 81 24.33 8.75 -11.19
N HIS A 82 23.55 7.68 -11.14
CA HIS A 82 23.98 6.34 -11.49
C HIS A 82 23.00 5.79 -12.52
N ASP A 83 23.51 5.12 -13.57
CA ASP A 83 22.74 4.45 -14.62
C ASP A 83 21.68 3.54 -13.99
N ALA A 84 20.44 4.04 -13.94
CA ALA A 84 19.25 3.33 -13.53
C ALA A 84 18.27 3.45 -14.68
N ASP A 85 17.67 2.32 -15.06
CA ASP A 85 16.70 2.24 -16.15
C ASP A 85 15.72 3.41 -16.09
N LYS A 86 15.65 4.12 -17.22
CA LYS A 86 14.78 5.28 -17.36
C LYS A 86 13.36 4.84 -17.04
N PRO A 87 12.66 5.46 -16.06
CA PRO A 87 11.33 5.03 -15.70
C PRO A 87 10.44 5.04 -16.93
N GLU A 88 9.71 3.94 -17.15
CA GLU A 88 8.88 3.76 -18.32
C GLU A 88 7.70 4.72 -18.25
N ILE A 89 7.85 5.89 -18.88
CA ILE A 89 6.88 6.97 -18.85
C ILE A 89 5.58 6.48 -19.51
N SER A 90 4.46 6.52 -18.77
CA SER A 90 3.16 6.12 -19.32
C SER A 90 2.82 6.84 -20.63
N GLU A 91 2.16 6.14 -21.55
CA GLU A 91 1.68 6.71 -22.83
C GLU A 91 0.87 8.01 -22.62
N LEU A 92 0.14 8.05 -21.51
CA LEU A 92 -0.67 9.18 -21.09
C LEU A 92 0.15 10.42 -20.73
N SER A 93 1.34 10.23 -20.15
CA SER A 93 2.27 11.33 -19.87
C SER A 93 2.89 11.88 -21.17
N ARG A 94 2.95 11.06 -22.23
CA ARG A 94 3.50 11.44 -23.55
C ARG A 94 2.48 12.09 -24.48
N SER A 95 1.19 11.95 -24.22
CA SER A 95 0.11 12.43 -25.10
C SER A 95 -0.15 13.95 -25.02
N GLY A 96 0.60 14.68 -24.20
CA GLY A 96 0.35 16.10 -23.95
C GLY A 96 -0.90 16.36 -23.12
N TRP A 97 -1.42 15.32 -22.44
CA TRP A 97 -2.53 15.45 -21.52
C TRP A 97 -2.14 16.33 -20.33
N HIS A 98 -2.95 17.36 -20.05
CA HIS A 98 -2.71 18.31 -18.97
C HIS A 98 -4.03 18.82 -18.39
N ALA A 99 -3.98 19.26 -17.13
CA ALA A 99 -5.09 19.99 -16.54
C ALA A 99 -5.23 21.37 -17.21
N ASP A 100 -6.46 21.87 -17.29
CA ASP A 100 -6.74 23.20 -17.82
C ASP A 100 -6.27 24.31 -16.87
N SER A 101 -6.44 25.58 -17.27
CA SER A 101 -6.05 26.75 -16.47
C SER A 101 -6.76 26.85 -15.11
N TYR A 102 -7.88 26.15 -14.92
CA TYR A 102 -8.63 26.07 -13.66
C TYR A 102 -8.26 24.81 -12.85
N GLY A 103 -7.30 24.01 -13.30
CA GLY A 103 -6.89 22.77 -12.66
C GLY A 103 -7.88 21.61 -12.84
N ARG A 104 -8.85 21.74 -13.75
CA ARG A 104 -9.78 20.67 -14.13
C ARG A 104 -9.07 19.72 -15.07
N ILE A 105 -9.34 18.43 -14.90
CA ILE A 105 -8.64 17.37 -15.62
C ILE A 105 -9.57 16.83 -16.70
N PRO A 106 -9.32 17.06 -18.00
CA PRO A 106 -10.16 16.52 -19.06
C PRO A 106 -10.02 15.00 -19.14
N CYS A 107 -11.05 14.29 -19.57
CA CYS A 107 -10.91 12.87 -19.87
C CYS A 107 -9.97 12.65 -21.07
N PRO A 108 -8.93 11.79 -20.96
CA PRO A 108 -7.97 11.60 -22.05
C PRO A 108 -8.53 10.81 -23.23
N LYS A 109 -9.66 10.13 -23.04
CA LYS A 109 -10.36 9.39 -24.09
C LYS A 109 -11.38 10.24 -24.87
N GLY A 110 -11.52 11.53 -24.55
CA GLY A 110 -12.39 12.43 -25.30
C GLY A 110 -11.87 12.65 -26.72
N SER A 111 -12.77 12.67 -27.70
CA SER A 111 -12.45 12.92 -29.11
C SER A 111 -13.24 14.11 -29.65
N THR A 112 -12.95 14.55 -30.88
CA THR A 112 -13.75 15.57 -31.58
C THR A 112 -15.20 15.13 -31.81
N GLU A 113 -15.47 13.82 -31.76
CA GLU A 113 -16.79 13.22 -31.98
C GLU A 113 -17.54 12.97 -30.67
N CYS A 114 -16.83 12.82 -29.54
CA CYS A 114 -17.41 12.60 -28.22
C CYS A 114 -16.66 13.39 -27.14
N ASP A 115 -17.29 14.46 -26.65
CA ASP A 115 -16.77 15.22 -25.52
C ASP A 115 -17.05 14.47 -24.22
N HIS A 116 -16.02 13.87 -23.63
CA HIS A 116 -16.11 13.17 -22.33
C HIS A 116 -16.12 14.13 -21.14
N GLY A 117 -15.90 15.43 -21.36
CA GLY A 117 -15.84 16.43 -20.30
C GLY A 117 -14.63 16.24 -19.37
N PHE A 118 -14.83 16.63 -18.10
CA PHE A 118 -13.79 16.60 -17.07
C PHE A 118 -14.03 15.47 -16.07
N LEU A 119 -12.94 14.96 -15.49
CA LEU A 119 -13.01 13.96 -14.43
C LEU A 119 -13.60 14.55 -13.14
N GLU A 120 -14.60 13.87 -12.59
CA GLU A 120 -15.32 14.25 -11.37
C GLU A 120 -14.70 13.61 -10.14
N LEU A 121 -14.75 14.32 -9.01
CA LEU A 121 -14.27 13.76 -7.74
C LEU A 121 -15.31 12.77 -7.23
N ARG A 122 -14.90 11.53 -6.99
CA ARG A 122 -15.74 10.48 -6.44
C ARG A 122 -15.10 9.86 -5.21
N SER A 123 -15.93 9.23 -4.38
CA SER A 123 -15.50 8.51 -3.19
C SER A 123 -15.95 7.05 -3.24
N LEU A 124 -15.06 6.13 -2.89
CA LEU A 124 -15.39 4.72 -2.65
C LEU A 124 -15.95 4.49 -1.24
N LYS A 125 -15.79 5.48 -0.35
CA LYS A 125 -16.23 5.41 1.04
C LYS A 125 -17.33 6.42 1.30
N PRO A 126 -18.34 6.08 2.11
CA PRO A 126 -19.36 7.05 2.50
C PRO A 126 -18.74 8.18 3.33
N LYS A 127 -19.40 9.34 3.33
CA LYS A 127 -18.91 10.58 3.97
C LYS A 127 -18.52 10.41 5.44
N ASN A 128 -19.22 9.55 6.17
CA ASN A 128 -19.02 9.32 7.61
C ASN A 128 -18.12 8.12 7.94
N TYR A 129 -17.54 7.47 6.93
CA TYR A 129 -16.77 6.22 7.10
C TYR A 129 -15.68 6.33 8.17
N ILE A 130 -14.88 7.40 8.16
CA ILE A 130 -13.81 7.59 9.15
C ILE A 130 -14.39 7.73 10.56
N THR A 131 -15.46 8.53 10.71
CA THR A 131 -16.12 8.74 12.01
C THR A 131 -16.70 7.44 12.55
N GLU A 132 -17.34 6.65 11.69
CA GLU A 132 -17.86 5.32 12.03
C GLU A 132 -16.73 4.35 12.41
N LEU A 133 -15.67 4.30 11.60
CA LEU A 133 -14.49 3.46 11.86
C LEU A 133 -13.83 3.80 13.20
N VAL A 134 -13.63 5.09 13.49
CA VAL A 134 -13.07 5.57 14.77
C VAL A 134 -13.99 5.25 15.93
N SER A 135 -15.31 5.42 15.77
CA SER A 135 -16.30 5.07 16.79
C SER A 135 -16.25 3.57 17.11
N GLU A 136 -16.25 2.70 16.10
CA GLU A 136 -16.18 1.25 16.29
C GLU A 136 -14.83 0.82 16.91
N ALA A 137 -13.72 1.41 16.46
CA ALA A 137 -12.42 1.18 17.08
C ALA A 137 -12.40 1.59 18.56
N GLY A 138 -13.04 2.72 18.90
CA GLY A 138 -13.20 3.19 20.28
C GLY A 138 -13.99 2.19 21.14
N LYS A 139 -15.14 1.71 20.65
CA LYS A 139 -15.94 0.67 21.34
C LYS A 139 -15.14 -0.61 21.59
N LEU A 140 -14.34 -1.04 20.61
CA LEU A 140 -13.46 -2.20 20.76
C LEU A 140 -12.38 -1.94 21.79
N ALA A 141 -11.73 -0.76 21.76
CA ALA A 141 -10.71 -0.39 22.72
C ALA A 141 -11.26 -0.41 24.15
N GLU A 142 -12.43 0.19 24.40
CA GLU A 142 -13.11 0.15 25.71
C GLU A 142 -13.44 -1.28 26.16
N LYS A 143 -14.01 -2.08 25.25
CA LYS A 143 -14.34 -3.49 25.53
C LYS A 143 -13.12 -4.30 25.94
N TYR A 144 -11.97 -4.06 25.30
CA TYR A 144 -10.76 -4.83 25.54
C TYR A 144 -9.81 -4.21 26.56
N GLN A 145 -10.02 -2.96 26.99
CA GLN A 145 -9.25 -2.32 28.06
C GLN A 145 -9.27 -3.14 29.38
N PHE A 146 -10.35 -3.90 29.61
CA PHE A 146 -10.49 -4.78 30.78
C PHE A 146 -9.62 -6.05 30.72
N LEU A 147 -9.19 -6.51 29.53
CA LEU A 147 -8.33 -7.67 29.39
C LEU A 147 -6.86 -7.37 29.71
N PHE A 148 -6.44 -6.11 29.56
CA PHE A 148 -5.06 -5.67 29.78
C PHE A 148 -4.83 -5.01 31.15
N ALA A 149 -5.88 -4.64 31.87
CA ALA A 149 -5.80 -3.94 33.16
C ALA A 149 -5.30 -4.81 34.33
N LYS A 150 -5.32 -6.13 34.20
CA LYS A 150 -4.55 -7.04 35.05
C LYS A 150 -3.38 -7.48 34.21
N GLU A 151 -2.19 -6.94 34.45
CA GLU A 151 -0.98 -7.48 33.85
C GLU A 151 -0.48 -8.66 34.70
N PRO A 152 -0.81 -9.92 34.37
CA PRO A 152 0.08 -10.99 34.77
C PRO A 152 1.41 -10.72 34.06
N ILE A 153 2.47 -10.55 34.85
CA ILE A 153 3.85 -10.62 34.36
C ILE A 153 3.96 -11.90 33.54
N CYS A 154 4.43 -11.81 32.28
CA CYS A 154 4.63 -13.02 31.49
C CYS A 154 5.59 -13.95 32.26
N PRO A 155 5.23 -15.20 32.58
CA PRO A 155 6.14 -16.17 33.19
C PRO A 155 7.13 -16.73 32.15
N CYS A 156 7.50 -15.92 31.16
CA CYS A 156 8.32 -16.28 30.02
C CYS A 156 9.66 -16.87 30.49
N LEU A 157 9.82 -18.19 30.36
CA LEU A 157 11.07 -18.90 30.70
C LEU A 157 12.10 -18.85 29.56
N LYS A 158 11.65 -18.56 28.32
CA LYS A 158 12.48 -18.51 27.12
C LYS A 158 12.92 -17.07 26.83
N LEU A 159 14.01 -16.62 27.48
CA LEU A 159 14.53 -15.26 27.37
C LEU A 159 15.93 -15.25 26.72
N ALA A 160 16.17 -14.27 25.85
CA ALA A 160 17.50 -13.88 25.37
C ALA A 160 17.85 -12.48 25.88
N ARG A 161 19.14 -12.15 25.95
CA ARG A 161 19.60 -10.79 26.27
C ARG A 161 19.98 -10.05 24.99
N ASP A 162 19.51 -8.83 24.84
CA ASP A 162 19.99 -7.92 23.80
C ASP A 162 21.33 -7.27 24.19
N SER A 163 21.87 -6.42 23.31
CA SER A 163 23.12 -5.68 23.54
C SER A 163 23.07 -4.70 24.72
N ASN A 164 21.86 -4.35 25.18
CA ASN A 164 21.60 -3.43 26.28
C ASN A 164 21.21 -4.18 27.58
N ASN A 165 21.38 -5.51 27.62
CA ASN A 165 20.98 -6.41 28.71
C ASN A 165 19.47 -6.45 28.99
N ASN A 166 18.61 -6.05 28.04
CA ASN A 166 17.18 -6.26 28.15
C ASN A 166 16.83 -7.71 27.82
N TYR A 167 15.87 -8.26 28.55
CA TYR A 167 15.35 -9.59 28.28
C TYR A 167 14.29 -9.53 27.20
N ILE A 168 14.53 -10.23 26.09
CA ILE A 168 13.59 -10.38 24.98
C ILE A 168 13.08 -11.81 24.97
N PHE A 169 11.77 -12.00 24.76
CA PHE A 169 11.21 -13.33 24.58
C PHE A 169 11.77 -13.96 23.31
N SER A 170 12.43 -15.10 23.47
CA SER A 170 13.19 -15.74 22.40
C SER A 170 12.96 -17.26 22.34
N PRO A 171 11.79 -17.71 21.86
CA PRO A 171 11.54 -19.14 21.69
C PRO A 171 12.31 -19.72 20.49
N LYS A 172 12.65 -21.02 20.57
CA LYS A 172 13.13 -21.78 19.42
C LYS A 172 11.94 -22.28 18.60
N ALA A 173 12.04 -22.20 17.28
CA ALA A 173 10.97 -22.65 16.37
C ALA A 173 10.60 -24.12 16.58
N VAL A 174 11.59 -24.97 16.82
CA VAL A 174 11.41 -26.42 17.07
C VAL A 174 10.68 -26.73 18.38
N ASP A 175 10.69 -25.81 19.34
CA ASP A 175 10.10 -25.97 20.67
C ASP A 175 8.78 -25.18 20.81
N LEU A 176 8.18 -24.74 19.70
CA LEU A 176 6.93 -23.98 19.72
C LEU A 176 5.75 -24.89 20.09
N HIS A 177 5.11 -24.56 21.20
CA HIS A 177 3.87 -25.18 21.66
C HIS A 177 2.74 -24.14 21.71
N ASN A 178 1.50 -24.60 21.92
CA ASN A 178 0.33 -23.70 22.03
C ASN A 178 0.51 -22.59 23.09
N GLY A 179 1.30 -22.84 24.14
CA GLY A 179 1.66 -21.83 25.15
C GLY A 179 2.59 -20.72 24.62
N ASP A 180 3.39 -20.96 23.60
CA ASP A 180 4.26 -19.92 23.02
C ASP A 180 3.46 -18.93 22.15
N LEU A 181 2.31 -19.35 21.57
CA LEU A 181 1.42 -18.46 20.82
C LEU A 181 0.74 -17.42 21.71
N SER A 182 0.35 -17.79 22.93
CA SER A 182 -0.23 -16.84 23.89
C SER A 182 0.84 -15.83 24.34
N HIS A 183 2.09 -16.28 24.53
CA HIS A 183 3.22 -15.41 24.84
C HIS A 183 3.53 -14.45 23.69
N PHE A 184 3.59 -14.94 22.45
CA PHE A 184 3.78 -14.11 21.26
C PHE A 184 2.70 -13.04 21.14
N ARG A 185 1.42 -13.41 21.31
CA ARG A 185 0.30 -12.45 21.27
C ARG A 185 0.39 -11.41 22.38
N TRP A 186 0.82 -11.79 23.57
CA TRP A 186 1.00 -10.89 24.70
C TRP A 186 2.10 -9.86 24.43
N HIS A 187 3.30 -10.29 24.00
CA HIS A 187 4.39 -9.38 23.64
C HIS A 187 4.00 -8.50 22.44
N GLY A 188 3.37 -9.10 21.42
CA GLY A 188 2.86 -8.38 20.27
C GLY A 188 1.84 -7.29 20.63
N SER A 189 0.93 -7.54 21.58
CA SER A 189 -0.02 -6.52 22.04
C SER A 189 0.62 -5.33 22.75
N LYS A 190 1.84 -5.51 23.27
CA LYS A 190 2.65 -4.45 23.91
C LYS A 190 3.58 -3.73 22.94
N GLY A 191 3.67 -4.21 21.69
CA GLY A 191 4.69 -3.76 20.75
C GLY A 191 6.11 -4.18 21.16
N GLU A 192 6.25 -5.19 22.01
CA GLU A 192 7.56 -5.71 22.43
C GLU A 192 8.11 -6.64 21.34
N PRO A 193 9.41 -6.52 21.00
CA PRO A 193 10.03 -7.40 20.02
C PRO A 193 10.06 -8.85 20.51
N VAL A 194 9.93 -9.80 19.58
CA VAL A 194 10.07 -11.25 19.83
C VAL A 194 11.01 -11.84 18.78
N ILE A 195 11.95 -12.68 19.21
CA ILE A 195 12.90 -13.34 18.32
C ILE A 195 12.62 -14.84 18.29
N VAL A 196 12.16 -15.38 17.17
CA VAL A 196 12.04 -16.83 17.00
C VAL A 196 13.34 -17.35 16.40
N SER A 197 14.12 -18.11 17.16
CA SER A 197 15.38 -18.69 16.68
C SER A 197 15.18 -20.04 16.03
N ASN A 198 16.20 -20.56 15.32
CA ASN A 198 16.20 -21.92 14.77
C ASN A 198 15.06 -22.22 13.77
N VAL A 199 14.55 -21.20 13.06
CA VAL A 199 13.45 -21.35 12.09
C VAL A 199 13.82 -22.29 10.93
N LEU A 200 15.10 -22.29 10.53
CA LEU A 200 15.59 -23.14 9.44
C LEU A 200 15.44 -24.64 9.75
N ASP A 201 15.51 -25.02 11.03
CA ASP A 201 15.35 -26.41 11.48
C ASP A 201 13.91 -26.93 11.27
N CYS A 202 12.95 -26.03 11.01
CA CYS A 202 11.55 -26.36 10.71
C CYS A 202 11.23 -26.32 9.20
N THR A 203 12.18 -25.97 8.33
CA THR A 203 11.93 -25.86 6.88
C THR A 203 11.98 -27.22 6.19
N SER A 204 11.19 -27.40 5.13
CA SER A 204 11.02 -28.65 4.38
C SER A 204 12.20 -28.99 3.44
N GLY A 205 13.43 -28.64 3.80
CA GLY A 205 14.63 -28.95 3.01
C GLY A 205 14.89 -28.00 1.83
N LEU A 206 14.19 -26.86 1.78
CA LEU A 206 14.50 -25.78 0.84
C LEU A 206 15.82 -25.11 1.26
N SER A 207 16.81 -25.15 0.38
CA SER A 207 18.10 -24.49 0.61
C SER A 207 18.08 -23.08 0.02
N TRP A 208 18.32 -22.11 0.89
CA TRP A 208 18.56 -20.71 0.52
C TRP A 208 20.03 -20.43 0.18
N GLU A 209 20.86 -21.48 0.01
CA GLU A 209 22.24 -21.31 -0.41
C GLU A 209 22.27 -20.58 -1.76
N PRO A 210 23.11 -19.53 -1.93
CA PRO A 210 23.14 -18.74 -3.16
C PRO A 210 23.30 -19.57 -4.44
N THR A 211 24.05 -20.68 -4.36
CA THR A 211 24.26 -21.60 -5.50
C THR A 211 22.98 -22.37 -5.86
N VAL A 212 22.18 -22.77 -4.87
CA VAL A 212 20.88 -23.44 -5.06
C VAL A 212 19.87 -22.46 -5.62
N MET A 213 19.75 -21.27 -5.03
CA MET A 213 18.86 -20.21 -5.51
C MET A 213 19.20 -19.81 -6.95
N SER A 214 20.49 -19.59 -7.27
CA SER A 214 20.93 -19.25 -8.62
C SER A 214 20.59 -20.33 -9.65
N ARG A 215 20.73 -21.61 -9.29
CA ARG A 215 20.32 -22.73 -10.16
C ARG A 215 18.81 -22.75 -10.37
N ALA A 216 18.01 -22.53 -9.33
CA ALA A 216 16.56 -22.47 -9.43
C ALA A 216 16.09 -21.34 -10.36
N PHE A 217 16.63 -20.12 -10.20
CA PHE A 217 16.31 -19.00 -11.09
C PHE A 217 16.73 -19.24 -12.54
N ARG A 218 17.90 -19.84 -12.77
CA ARG A 218 18.32 -20.20 -14.13
C ARG A 218 17.43 -21.29 -14.74
N ALA A 219 17.07 -22.31 -13.97
CA ALA A 219 16.17 -23.36 -14.44
C ALA A 219 14.79 -22.79 -14.83
N ILE A 220 14.29 -21.78 -14.11
CA ILE A 220 13.06 -21.06 -14.45
C ILE A 220 13.21 -20.30 -15.79
N SER A 221 14.35 -19.64 -16.00
CA SER A 221 14.62 -18.95 -17.28
C SER A 221 14.78 -19.88 -18.48
N GLU A 222 15.13 -21.15 -18.24
CA GLU A 222 15.26 -22.18 -19.28
C GLU A 222 13.92 -22.89 -19.56
N THR A 223 12.97 -22.88 -18.62
CA THR A 223 11.66 -23.55 -18.74
C THR A 223 10.53 -22.65 -19.23
N THR A 224 10.73 -21.34 -19.34
CA THR A 224 9.76 -20.41 -19.96
C THR A 224 9.58 -20.59 -21.48
N SER A 225 10.10 -21.67 -22.09
CA SER A 225 9.60 -22.11 -23.39
C SER A 225 8.34 -22.97 -23.32
N ASP A 226 7.90 -23.49 -22.16
CA ASP A 226 6.55 -24.05 -21.99
C ASP A 226 6.18 -24.29 -20.50
N THR A 227 5.02 -23.75 -20.10
CA THR A 227 4.25 -23.98 -18.86
C THR A 227 4.69 -23.29 -17.56
N CYS A 228 3.92 -22.27 -17.18
CA CYS A 228 3.94 -21.64 -15.85
C CYS A 228 3.11 -22.48 -14.86
N PHE A 229 3.73 -22.95 -13.78
CA PHE A 229 3.03 -23.25 -12.52
C PHE A 229 3.68 -22.40 -11.43
N TRP A 230 2.90 -21.46 -10.89
CA TRP A 230 3.30 -20.60 -9.78
C TRP A 230 3.19 -21.38 -8.46
N ILE A 231 4.22 -21.24 -7.61
CA ILE A 231 4.12 -21.45 -6.16
C ILE A 231 3.87 -20.08 -5.53
#